data_AF-A0A959QNN9-F1
#
_entry.id   AF-A0A959QNN9-F1
#
_cell.length_a   1.000
_cell.length_b   1.000
_cell.length_c   1.000
_cell.angle_alpha   90.00
_cell.angle_beta   90.00
_cell.angle_gamma   90.00
#
_symmetry.space_group_name_H-M   'P 1'
#
loop_
_entity.id
_entity.type
_entity.pdbx_description
1 polymer ?
#
loop_
_entity_poly.entity_id
_entity_poly.type
_entity_poly.pdbx_seq_one_letter_code
_entity_poly.pdbx_strand_id
1 'polypeptide(L)'
;MFQALLSKEKAISVIGLGYVGLPLALEFARKFRVIGFDISPERVAMMQRGEDPSRELPSDAFHGCDITFTANADDLRQAHFHVVAVPTPIDIHKVPNLNPVLKASHAVGKALKKGDYVV
;
A
#
# COMPACT_ATOMS: atom_id res chain seq x y z
N MET A 1 -7.46 3.03 -17.60
CA MET A 1 -6.89 2.57 -16.31
C MET A 1 -7.53 1.24 -15.89
N PHE A 2 -8.82 1.23 -15.54
CA PHE A 2 -9.48 0.05 -14.96
C PHE A 2 -9.33 -1.26 -15.75
N GLN A 3 -9.58 -1.25 -17.07
CA GLN A 3 -9.41 -2.45 -17.90
C GLN A 3 -7.98 -3.01 -17.89
N ALA A 4 -6.97 -2.13 -17.88
CA ALA A 4 -5.56 -2.51 -17.79
C ALA A 4 -5.16 -3.02 -16.40
N LEU A 5 -5.86 -2.59 -15.33
CA LEU A 5 -5.72 -3.18 -14.01
C LEU A 5 -6.34 -4.59 -13.99
N LEU A 6 -7.56 -4.75 -14.53
CA LEU A 6 -8.24 -6.05 -14.63
C LEU A 6 -7.44 -7.09 -15.41
N SER A 7 -6.81 -6.70 -16.52
CA SER A 7 -5.92 -7.58 -17.28
C SER A 7 -4.52 -7.74 -16.67
N LYS A 8 -4.25 -7.11 -15.52
CA LYS A 8 -2.96 -7.09 -14.80
C LYS A 8 -1.76 -6.55 -15.59
N GLU A 9 -2.02 -5.79 -16.66
CA GLU A 9 -1.00 -5.02 -17.38
C GLU A 9 -0.48 -3.85 -16.52
N LYS A 10 -1.38 -3.26 -15.73
CA LYS A 10 -1.08 -2.21 -14.74
C LYS A 10 -1.26 -2.73 -13.33
N ALA A 11 -0.51 -2.14 -12.40
CA ALA A 11 -0.53 -2.49 -10.99
C ALA A 11 -1.06 -1.36 -10.10
N ILE A 12 -1.60 -1.74 -8.94
CA ILE A 12 -2.00 -0.83 -7.84
C ILE A 12 -0.87 -0.81 -6.81
N SER A 13 -0.55 0.34 -6.23
CA SER A 13 0.24 0.41 -5.00
C SER A 13 -0.64 0.82 -3.83
N VAL A 14 -0.37 0.25 -2.66
CA VAL A 14 -0.97 0.69 -1.40
C VAL A 14 0.15 1.08 -0.45
N ILE A 15 0.15 2.34 -0.04
CA ILE A 15 1.19 2.97 0.78
C ILE A 15 0.70 3.05 2.23
N GLY A 16 1.43 2.39 3.13
CA GLY A 16 1.06 2.21 4.53
C GLY A 16 0.23 0.95 4.70
N LEU A 17 0.83 -0.09 5.27
CA LEU A 17 0.21 -1.40 5.45
C LEU A 17 -0.14 -1.61 6.92
N GLY A 18 -0.88 -0.63 7.45
CA GLY A 18 -1.51 -0.71 8.76
C GLY A 18 -2.88 -1.38 8.69
N TYR A 19 -3.65 -1.20 9.76
CA TYR A 19 -5.00 -1.75 9.90
C TYR A 19 -5.95 -1.45 8.74
N VAL A 20 -5.81 -0.30 8.07
CA VAL A 20 -6.64 0.03 6.89
C VAL A 20 -6.00 -0.43 5.59
N GLY A 21 -4.71 -0.13 5.41
CA GLY A 21 -4.04 -0.36 4.13
C GLY A 21 -3.79 -1.82 3.81
N LEU A 22 -3.44 -2.66 4.81
CA LEU A 22 -3.17 -4.08 4.55
C LEU A 22 -4.44 -4.85 4.10
N PRO A 23 -5.59 -4.80 4.80
CA PRO A 23 -6.80 -5.44 4.31
C PRO A 23 -7.21 -4.96 2.92
N LEU A 24 -7.10 -3.65 2.65
CA LEU A 24 -7.39 -3.09 1.34
C LEU A 24 -6.45 -3.64 0.24
N ALA A 25 -5.15 -3.71 0.54
CA ALA A 25 -4.16 -4.25 -0.38
C ALA A 25 -4.42 -5.72 -0.71
N LEU A 26 -4.78 -6.53 0.28
CA LEU A 26 -5.10 -7.94 0.08
C LEU A 26 -6.38 -8.12 -0.75
N GLU A 27 -7.42 -7.33 -0.49
CA GLU A 27 -8.66 -7.39 -1.28
C GLU A 27 -8.46 -6.96 -2.73
N PHE A 28 -7.61 -5.95 -2.98
CA PHE A 28 -7.18 -5.65 -4.34
C PHE A 28 -6.37 -6.79 -4.96
N ALA A 29 -5.48 -7.40 -4.19
CA ALA A 29 -4.58 -8.46 -4.67
C ALA A 29 -5.30 -9.74 -5.09
N ARG A 30 -6.54 -9.96 -4.62
CA ARG A 30 -7.40 -11.05 -5.12
C ARG A 30 -7.78 -10.90 -6.59
N LYS A 31 -7.74 -9.67 -7.14
CA LYS A 31 -8.20 -9.36 -8.50
C LYS A 31 -7.11 -8.71 -9.37
N PHE A 32 -6.24 -7.92 -8.77
CA PHE A 32 -5.27 -7.07 -9.44
C PHE A 32 -3.85 -7.41 -8.99
N ARG A 33 -2.86 -7.00 -9.78
CA ARG A 33 -1.46 -7.00 -9.34
C ARG A 33 -1.24 -5.84 -8.37
N VAL A 34 -0.77 -6.12 -7.15
CA VAL A 34 -0.61 -5.13 -6.09
C VAL A 34 0.84 -5.03 -5.62
N ILE A 35 1.27 -3.81 -5.30
CA ILE A 35 2.53 -3.51 -4.61
C ILE A 35 2.16 -2.91 -3.25
N GLY A 36 2.30 -3.70 -2.20
CA GLY A 36 2.14 -3.23 -0.83
C GLY A 36 3.44 -2.60 -0.34
N PHE A 37 3.43 -1.31 -0.05
CA PHE A 37 4.60 -0.60 0.46
C PHE A 37 4.40 -0.15 1.90
N ASP A 38 5.36 -0.50 2.77
CA ASP A 38 5.44 0.03 4.13
C ASP A 38 6.87 0.49 4.41
N ILE A 39 7.01 1.58 5.18
CA ILE A 39 8.31 2.16 5.52
C ILE A 39 9.12 1.30 6.49
N SER A 40 8.47 0.33 7.17
CA SER A 40 9.12 -0.57 8.11
C SER A 40 9.50 -1.89 7.43
N PRO A 41 10.81 -2.17 7.22
CA PRO A 41 11.25 -3.45 6.68
C PRO A 41 10.85 -4.64 7.55
N GLU A 42 10.76 -4.45 8.88
CA GLU A 42 10.32 -5.47 9.83
C GLU A 42 8.87 -5.86 9.58
N ARG A 43 7.96 -4.87 9.47
CA ARG A 43 6.55 -5.12 9.14
C ARG A 43 6.43 -5.82 7.78
N VAL A 44 7.21 -5.38 6.78
CA VAL A 44 7.24 -6.00 5.45
C VAL A 44 7.66 -7.46 5.54
N ALA A 45 8.69 -7.79 6.31
CA ALA A 45 9.13 -9.17 6.50
C ALA A 45 8.05 -10.05 7.15
N MET A 46 7.26 -9.51 8.09
CA MET A 46 6.09 -10.20 8.65
C MET A 46 5.04 -10.51 7.58
N MET A 47 4.66 -9.50 6.79
CA MET A 47 3.65 -9.67 5.72
C MET A 47 4.10 -10.63 4.62
N GLN A 48 5.40 -10.67 4.32
CA GLN A 48 5.99 -11.68 3.41
C GLN A 48 5.87 -13.12 3.94
N ARG A 49 5.74 -13.31 5.25
CA ARG A 49 5.45 -14.60 5.89
C ARG A 49 3.94 -14.85 6.07
N GLY A 50 3.08 -13.96 5.59
CA GLY A 50 1.63 -14.05 5.80
C GLY A 50 1.19 -13.68 7.22
N GLU A 51 1.98 -12.85 7.92
CA GLU A 51 1.68 -12.37 9.27
C GLU A 51 1.23 -10.90 9.22
N ASP A 52 0.05 -10.59 9.77
CA ASP A 52 -0.44 -9.22 9.89
C ASP A 52 0.24 -8.49 11.08
N PRO A 53 1.01 -7.42 10.85
CA PRO A 53 1.63 -6.64 11.92
C PRO A 53 0.63 -5.94 12.86
N SER A 54 -0.63 -5.76 12.43
CA SER A 54 -1.71 -5.21 13.23
C SER A 54 -2.45 -6.28 14.05
N ARG A 55 -2.30 -7.57 13.71
CA ARG A 55 -2.96 -8.73 14.36
C ARG A 55 -4.49 -8.73 14.22
N GLU A 56 -4.97 -8.24 13.09
CA GLU A 56 -6.40 -8.05 12.80
C GLU A 56 -6.87 -9.03 11.72
N LEU A 57 -5.94 -9.53 10.90
CA LEU A 57 -6.19 -10.51 9.87
C LEU A 57 -5.59 -11.88 10.21
N PRO A 58 -6.31 -12.98 9.93
CA PRO A 58 -5.75 -14.33 9.97
C PRO A 58 -4.75 -14.55 8.81
N SER A 59 -3.86 -15.53 8.95
CA SER A 59 -2.82 -15.80 7.95
C SER A 59 -3.38 -16.28 6.60
N ASP A 60 -4.55 -16.91 6.59
CA ASP A 60 -5.24 -17.32 5.36
C ASP A 60 -5.74 -16.14 4.52
N ALA A 61 -5.85 -14.93 5.10
CA ALA A 61 -6.17 -13.71 4.37
C ALA A 61 -5.16 -13.40 3.25
N PHE A 62 -3.91 -13.85 3.40
CA PHE A 62 -2.83 -13.66 2.44
C PHE A 62 -2.86 -14.66 1.28
N HIS A 63 -3.65 -15.74 1.37
CA HIS A 63 -3.71 -16.77 0.35
C HIS A 63 -4.43 -16.29 -0.93
N GLY A 64 -3.85 -16.66 -2.08
CA GLY A 64 -4.41 -16.34 -3.41
C GLY A 64 -4.29 -14.87 -3.80
N CYS A 65 -3.45 -14.10 -3.11
CA CYS A 65 -3.21 -12.69 -3.38
C CYS A 65 -2.01 -12.49 -4.33
N ASP A 66 -2.21 -11.72 -5.39
CA ASP A 66 -1.15 -11.24 -6.30
C ASP A 66 -0.57 -9.92 -5.76
N ILE A 67 0.23 -10.04 -4.69
CA ILE A 67 0.82 -8.90 -3.98
C ILE A 67 2.31 -9.08 -3.75
N THR A 68 3.07 -8.02 -4.02
CA THR A 68 4.47 -7.88 -3.60
C THR A 68 4.54 -6.93 -2.42
N PHE A 69 5.02 -7.39 -1.27
CA PHE A 69 5.33 -6.54 -0.13
C PHE A 69 6.76 -6.03 -0.21
N THR A 70 6.95 -4.72 -0.06
CA THR A 70 8.26 -4.06 -0.18
C THR A 70 8.41 -2.87 0.77
N ALA A 71 9.64 -2.62 1.21
CA ALA A 71 10.04 -1.38 1.89
C ALA A 71 10.87 -0.46 0.98
N ASN A 72 11.06 -0.84 -0.30
CA ASN A 72 11.78 -0.04 -1.28
C ASN A 72 10.80 0.87 -2.03
N ALA A 73 10.97 2.19 -1.87
CA ALA A 73 10.10 3.17 -2.53
C ALA A 73 10.26 3.17 -4.06
N ASP A 74 11.39 2.71 -4.61
CA ASP A 74 11.58 2.64 -6.06
C ASP A 74 10.65 1.62 -6.74
N ASP A 75 10.16 0.61 -6.01
CA ASP A 75 9.20 -0.35 -6.53
C ASP A 75 7.86 0.29 -6.87
N LEU A 76 7.52 1.44 -6.25
CA LEU A 76 6.30 2.19 -6.56
C LEU A 76 6.24 2.62 -8.03
N ARG A 77 7.39 2.74 -8.73
CA ARG A 77 7.44 3.10 -10.17
C ARG A 77 6.70 2.11 -11.06
N GLN A 78 6.57 0.85 -10.60
CA GLN A 78 5.87 -0.22 -11.30
C GLN A 78 4.33 -0.08 -11.22
N ALA A 79 3.81 0.65 -10.24
CA ALA A 79 2.37 0.88 -10.05
C ALA A 79 1.87 2.07 -10.86
N HIS A 80 0.56 2.11 -11.12
CA HIS A 80 -0.09 3.13 -11.94
C HIS A 80 -1.28 3.79 -11.23
N PHE A 81 -1.76 3.15 -10.17
CA PHE A 81 -2.83 3.64 -9.32
C PHE A 81 -2.32 3.53 -7.89
N HIS A 82 -2.13 4.64 -7.20
CA HIS A 82 -1.49 4.71 -5.90
C HIS A 82 -2.53 5.08 -4.84
N VAL A 83 -2.64 4.27 -3.79
CA VAL A 83 -3.55 4.49 -2.66
C VAL A 83 -2.74 4.81 -1.42
N VAL A 84 -2.94 5.98 -0.83
CA VAL A 84 -2.24 6.41 0.38
C VAL A 84 -3.10 6.14 1.62
N ALA A 85 -2.72 5.12 2.39
CA ALA A 85 -3.42 4.66 3.59
C ALA A 85 -2.55 4.81 4.86
N VAL A 86 -1.89 5.97 4.99
CA VAL A 86 -1.02 6.30 6.15
C VAL A 86 -1.81 7.02 7.26
N PRO A 87 -1.41 6.89 8.54
CA PRO A 87 -2.16 7.47 9.63
C PRO A 87 -2.08 8.99 9.66
N THR A 88 -3.12 9.63 10.20
CA THR A 88 -3.19 11.05 10.54
C THR A 88 -3.44 11.18 12.04
N PRO A 89 -2.47 10.82 12.89
CA PRO A 89 -2.68 10.82 14.34
C PRO A 89 -3.04 12.23 14.81
N ILE A 90 -4.03 12.32 15.69
CA ILE A 90 -4.50 13.59 16.26
C ILE A 90 -3.84 13.84 17.62
N ASP A 91 -3.58 15.10 17.94
CA ASP A 91 -3.15 15.52 19.27
C ASP A 91 -4.34 15.76 20.22
N ILE A 92 -4.06 16.20 21.44
CA ILE A 92 -5.06 16.52 22.47
C ILE A 92 -6.02 17.65 22.04
N HIS A 93 -5.63 18.46 21.06
CA HIS A 93 -6.43 19.54 20.49
C HIS A 93 -7.18 19.12 19.23
N LYS A 94 -7.18 17.81 18.90
CA LYS A 94 -7.80 17.23 17.70
C LYS A 94 -7.19 17.74 16.40
N VAL A 95 -5.94 18.20 16.44
CA VAL A 95 -5.20 18.63 15.24
C VAL A 95 -4.49 17.42 14.64
N PRO A 96 -4.73 17.09 13.35
CA PRO A 96 -4.07 15.96 12.72
C PRO A 96 -2.61 16.30 12.39
N ASN A 97 -1.71 15.39 12.74
CA ASN A 97 -0.35 15.40 12.25
C ASN A 97 -0.30 14.84 10.83
N LEU A 98 -0.07 15.72 9.85
CA LEU A 98 -0.03 15.36 8.42
C LEU A 98 1.35 14.88 7.94
N ASN A 99 2.36 14.82 8.81
CA ASN A 99 3.70 14.37 8.42
C ASN A 99 3.73 13.00 7.71
N PRO A 100 2.96 11.97 8.15
CA PRO A 100 2.93 10.70 7.44
C PRO A 100 2.40 10.83 6.00
N VAL A 101 1.33 11.62 5.82
CA VAL A 101 0.74 11.90 4.50
C VAL A 101 1.74 12.63 3.61
N LEU A 102 2.39 13.69 4.12
CA LEU A 102 3.40 14.44 3.37
C LEU A 102 4.57 13.56 2.91
N LYS A 103 5.07 12.68 3.78
CA LYS A 103 6.14 11.73 3.45
C LYS A 103 5.68 10.71 2.39
N ALA A 104 4.47 10.17 2.53
CA ALA A 104 3.87 9.27 1.55
C ALA A 104 3.71 9.94 0.19
N SER A 105 3.15 11.16 0.17
CA SER A 105 3.00 11.98 -1.04
C SER A 105 4.34 12.25 -1.72
N HIS A 106 5.41 12.50 -0.97
CA HIS A 106 6.74 12.69 -1.54
C HIS A 106 7.33 11.40 -2.13
N ALA A 107 7.15 10.25 -1.46
CA ALA A 107 7.58 8.95 -1.98
C ALA A 107 6.83 8.60 -3.28
N VAL A 108 5.50 8.72 -3.28
CA VAL A 108 4.65 8.52 -4.47
C VAL A 108 5.02 9.50 -5.57
N GLY A 109 5.21 10.78 -5.23
CA GLY A 109 5.57 11.84 -6.19
C GLY A 109 6.84 11.54 -6.98
N LYS A 110 7.85 10.90 -6.38
CA LYS A 110 9.08 10.48 -7.08
C LYS A 110 8.86 9.31 -8.04
N ALA A 111 7.83 8.51 -7.80
CA ALA A 111 7.48 7.33 -8.59
C ALA A 111 6.45 7.61 -9.70
N LEU A 112 5.70 8.71 -9.59
CA LEU A 112 4.63 9.06 -10.52
C LEU A 112 5.13 9.22 -11.96
N LYS A 113 4.30 8.75 -12.88
CA LYS A 113 4.42 8.97 -14.33
C LYS A 113 3.10 9.50 -14.89
N LYS A 114 3.17 10.06 -16.11
CA LYS A 114 2.00 10.64 -16.78
C LYS A 114 0.87 9.61 -16.90
N GLY A 115 -0.31 9.99 -16.41
CA GLY A 115 -1.51 9.16 -16.45
C GLY A 115 -1.70 8.24 -15.24
N ASP A 116 -0.81 8.29 -14.25
CA ASP A 116 -1.01 7.65 -12.95
C ASP A 116 -2.09 8.37 -12.13
N TYR A 117 -2.80 7.63 -11.28
CA TYR A 117 -3.80 8.16 -10.35
C TYR A 117 -3.28 8.05 -8.91
N VAL A 118 -3.62 9.02 -8.07
CA VAL A 118 -3.34 8.99 -6.63
C VAL A 118 -4.64 9.24 -5.88
N VAL A 119 -4.94 8.37 -4.91
CA VAL A 119 -6.09 8.46 -4.00
C VAL A 119 -5.59 8.53 -2.57
#